data_AF-A0AAW9L8B7-F1
#
_entry.id   AF-A0AAW9L8B7-F1
#
_cell.length_a   1.000
_cell.length_b   1.000
_cell.length_c   1.000
_cell.angle_alpha   90.00
_cell.angle_beta   90.00
_cell.angle_gamma   90.00
#
_symmetry.space_group_name_H-M   'P 1'
#
loop_
_entity.id
_entity.type
_entity.pdbx_description
1 polymer ?
#
loop_
_entity_poly.entity_id
_entity_poly.type
_entity_poly.pdbx_seq_one_letter_code
_entity_poly.pdbx_strand_id
1 'polypeptide(L)'
;MSSSAPIPGAHDSPVSAADTLAVQAQSTAESDRDGDGLSDAREAALGTDPTDRDTDGDLFWDRDEVNSGTDPTDSTDYPHRDSDGDKYTDRDELEHDTDPNDPADFPADADSDGDKLTDDREQAIGTDPTDRDTDGDGYWDGHEWRADSDPLDARSTPGSCSAIPSAKKIPEDGDFHGKLTENDSTHWYCFETTREQAIRLVGYVAPGRLIVLNPSNETLLDQPRGGHEPLASGVIADETGTYYVGLQRGTGASDVWYDTQYLYTLSTAEQDPAGENDRLDSALSLRSGQTIHDTRAEGDSDWFAVSADAGDIINASLRVPFGDSGTYGNNIGIELYAPNGTRIGEIGRSKRAGTLSNQTFITLGRGLVTATQRATVDQTGTYYVHVTNVSVEGYTEYNLTVNVSGAEPSGDTDGDGLSDAQEADLGTDPTDRDTDDDHYWDRDEVTSGTDPTDSTDYPHRDSDGDKYTDLDELEHGTDPQDPTEYPSDHDSDGDKLTDDRERAIGTDPTERDTDGDGYWDGDEWRSGHDPTIPRQSPPISP
;
A
#
# COMPACT_ATOMS: atom_id res chain seq x y z
N MET A 1 -43.38 59.82 -22.11
CA MET A 1 -43.91 60.46 -23.32
C MET A 1 -42.79 60.48 -24.34
N SER A 2 -43.00 59.85 -25.52
CA SER A 2 -42.34 60.07 -26.83
C SER A 2 -40.80 60.17 -26.90
N SER A 3 -40.06 59.77 -27.92
CA SER A 3 -40.26 59.10 -29.22
C SER A 3 -38.88 59.25 -29.91
N SER A 4 -38.45 58.23 -30.65
CA SER A 4 -37.59 58.33 -31.85
C SER A 4 -36.10 58.73 -31.77
N ALA A 5 -35.28 57.86 -32.33
CA ALA A 5 -33.95 58.11 -32.91
C ALA A 5 -34.02 59.15 -34.08
N PRO A 6 -32.89 59.73 -34.58
CA PRO A 6 -31.94 59.01 -35.47
C PRO A 6 -30.46 59.51 -35.47
N ILE A 7 -29.60 58.75 -36.17
CA ILE A 7 -28.19 59.01 -36.58
C ILE A 7 -28.12 60.13 -37.65
N PRO A 8 -27.09 61.00 -37.74
CA PRO A 8 -25.89 60.78 -38.61
C PRO A 8 -24.59 61.39 -38.01
N GLY A 9 -23.38 60.95 -38.33
CA GLY A 9 -22.68 61.14 -39.61
C GLY A 9 -21.52 62.13 -39.45
N ALA A 10 -20.33 61.69 -39.85
CA ALA A 10 -19.02 62.33 -39.74
C ALA A 10 -18.91 63.70 -40.43
N HIS A 11 -17.85 64.46 -40.09
CA HIS A 11 -16.79 64.87 -41.03
C HIS A 11 -15.92 65.98 -40.38
N ASP A 12 -14.67 65.65 -40.07
CA ASP A 12 -13.56 66.50 -40.50
C ASP A 12 -12.38 65.60 -40.88
N SER A 13 -11.76 65.93 -42.01
CA SER A 13 -10.64 65.24 -42.66
C SER A 13 -9.52 66.29 -42.88
N PRO A 14 -8.45 66.05 -43.65
CA PRO A 14 -7.51 64.92 -43.78
C PRO A 14 -6.05 65.46 -43.58
N VAL A 15 -4.92 64.75 -43.74
CA VAL A 15 -4.20 64.24 -44.95
C VAL A 15 -2.80 63.77 -44.41
N SER A 16 -1.96 62.92 -45.02
CA SER A 16 -1.76 62.42 -46.39
C SER A 16 -0.89 61.14 -46.27
N ALA A 17 -1.21 60.04 -46.95
CA ALA A 17 -0.82 59.71 -48.33
C ALA A 17 0.40 58.78 -48.41
N ALA A 18 0.11 57.47 -48.50
CA ALA A 18 0.83 56.50 -49.31
C ALA A 18 0.06 55.18 -49.28
N ASP A 19 -1.19 55.19 -49.75
CA ASP A 19 -1.87 53.93 -50.06
C ASP A 19 -2.91 54.18 -51.14
N THR A 20 -3.16 53.15 -51.95
CA THR A 20 -4.11 53.10 -53.08
C THR A 20 -3.61 53.60 -54.45
N LEU A 21 -2.92 52.70 -55.16
CA LEU A 21 -3.10 52.55 -56.61
C LEU A 21 -3.65 51.15 -56.88
N ALA A 22 -4.96 51.01 -56.78
CA ALA A 22 -5.69 49.93 -57.43
C ALA A 22 -5.90 50.33 -58.90
N VAL A 23 -5.24 49.63 -59.82
CA VAL A 23 -5.70 49.48 -61.20
C VAL A 23 -5.70 47.98 -61.49
N GLN A 24 -6.89 47.50 -61.80
CA GLN A 24 -7.26 46.12 -62.13
C GLN A 24 -6.45 45.53 -63.30
N ALA A 25 -6.03 44.26 -63.14
CA ALA A 25 -5.83 43.19 -64.15
C ALA A 25 -5.06 42.06 -63.41
N GLN A 26 -5.44 40.79 -63.23
CA GLN A 26 -6.41 39.84 -63.79
C GLN A 26 -6.72 38.85 -62.63
N SER A 27 -7.96 38.56 -62.24
CA SER A 27 -8.72 37.39 -62.69
C SER A 27 -7.88 36.14 -63.08
N THR A 28 -7.43 35.38 -62.10
CA THR A 28 -7.93 34.02 -61.98
C THR A 28 -8.67 33.97 -60.64
N ALA A 29 -10.00 33.87 -60.70
CA ALA A 29 -10.71 33.31 -59.56
C ALA A 29 -10.18 31.88 -59.51
N GLU A 30 -9.22 31.62 -58.63
CA GLU A 30 -8.96 30.23 -58.28
C GLU A 30 -10.21 29.84 -57.50
N SER A 31 -11.05 29.07 -58.16
CA SER A 31 -12.25 28.54 -57.56
C SER A 31 -11.76 27.67 -56.38
N ASP A 32 -12.46 27.78 -55.26
CA ASP A 32 -12.23 27.09 -53.98
C ASP A 32 -13.63 26.56 -53.67
N ARG A 33 -13.83 25.29 -54.03
CA ARG A 33 -15.17 24.74 -54.30
C ARG A 33 -15.81 24.15 -53.05
N ASP A 34 -15.00 23.58 -52.20
CA ASP A 34 -15.26 22.98 -50.89
C ASP A 34 -15.10 24.02 -49.76
N GLY A 35 -14.29 25.07 -49.96
CA GLY A 35 -14.21 26.24 -49.09
C GLY A 35 -13.23 26.11 -47.92
N ASP A 36 -12.24 25.23 -48.01
CA ASP A 36 -11.17 25.07 -47.01
C ASP A 36 -10.13 26.20 -47.06
N GLY A 37 -10.04 26.91 -48.19
CA GLY A 37 -9.12 28.01 -48.46
C GLY A 37 -7.80 27.61 -49.11
N LEU A 38 -7.64 26.36 -49.54
CA LEU A 38 -6.85 26.01 -50.73
C LEU A 38 -7.64 26.40 -51.98
N SER A 39 -6.98 26.37 -53.13
CA SER A 39 -7.64 26.64 -54.40
C SER A 39 -7.68 25.38 -55.24
N ASP A 40 -8.66 25.24 -56.13
CA ASP A 40 -8.79 24.10 -57.03
C ASP A 40 -7.49 23.76 -57.77
N ALA A 41 -6.70 24.79 -58.10
CA ALA A 41 -5.43 24.64 -58.79
C ALA A 41 -4.29 24.19 -57.85
N ARG A 42 -4.35 24.58 -56.58
CA ARG A 42 -3.44 24.15 -55.53
C ARG A 42 -3.75 22.73 -55.06
N GLU A 43 -5.01 22.39 -54.89
CA GLU A 43 -5.49 21.05 -54.53
C GLU A 43 -5.08 20.03 -55.60
N ALA A 44 -5.30 20.35 -56.88
CA ALA A 44 -4.85 19.52 -57.98
C ALA A 44 -3.31 19.35 -58.06
N ALA A 45 -2.53 20.26 -57.46
CA ALA A 45 -1.08 20.16 -57.38
C ALA A 45 -0.60 19.34 -56.17
N LEU A 46 -1.41 19.28 -55.10
CA LEU A 46 -1.15 18.51 -53.88
C LEU A 46 -1.70 17.09 -53.96
N GLY A 47 -2.67 16.83 -54.85
CA GLY A 47 -3.32 15.52 -54.97
C GLY A 47 -4.64 15.41 -54.22
N THR A 48 -5.12 16.51 -53.63
CA THR A 48 -6.36 16.58 -52.86
C THR A 48 -7.61 16.77 -53.74
N ASP A 49 -8.81 16.46 -53.23
CA ASP A 49 -10.09 16.57 -53.95
C ASP A 49 -10.68 17.99 -53.86
N PRO A 50 -10.76 18.76 -54.97
CA PRO A 50 -11.30 20.12 -54.98
C PRO A 50 -12.79 20.28 -54.67
N THR A 51 -13.45 19.25 -54.15
CA THR A 51 -14.85 19.28 -53.72
C THR A 51 -15.05 18.68 -52.34
N ASP A 52 -13.98 18.16 -51.74
CA ASP A 52 -13.93 17.70 -50.36
C ASP A 52 -12.96 18.58 -49.59
N ARG A 53 -13.34 18.93 -48.37
CA ARG A 53 -12.49 19.77 -47.52
C ARG A 53 -11.46 18.96 -46.74
N ASP A 54 -11.67 17.65 -46.70
CA ASP A 54 -10.95 16.65 -45.94
C ASP A 54 -10.82 15.43 -46.87
N THR A 55 -9.74 15.40 -47.65
CA THR A 55 -9.60 14.47 -48.79
C THR A 55 -9.46 13.01 -48.35
N ASP A 56 -8.74 12.74 -47.27
CA ASP A 56 -8.48 11.40 -46.77
C ASP A 56 -9.45 10.97 -45.65
N GLY A 57 -10.24 11.90 -45.12
CA GLY A 57 -11.38 11.66 -44.24
C GLY A 57 -11.00 11.52 -42.77
N ASP A 58 -9.89 12.12 -42.34
CA ASP A 58 -9.36 12.05 -40.98
C ASP A 58 -9.85 13.18 -40.04
N LEU A 59 -10.72 14.06 -40.55
CA LEU A 59 -11.35 15.20 -39.88
C LEU A 59 -10.51 16.49 -39.81
N PHE A 60 -9.31 16.52 -40.38
CA PHE A 60 -8.54 17.75 -40.62
C PHE A 60 -8.84 18.29 -42.02
N TRP A 61 -8.65 19.60 -42.21
CA TRP A 61 -8.90 20.20 -43.54
C TRP A 61 -7.58 20.22 -44.31
N ASP A 62 -7.63 19.92 -45.60
CA ASP A 62 -6.45 19.83 -46.46
C ASP A 62 -5.53 21.06 -46.31
N ARG A 63 -6.12 22.26 -46.20
CA ARG A 63 -5.38 23.50 -45.94
C ARG A 63 -4.58 23.50 -44.63
N ASP A 64 -5.18 23.03 -43.54
CA ASP A 64 -4.61 23.10 -42.20
C ASP A 64 -3.42 22.13 -42.07
N GLU A 65 -3.51 20.99 -42.73
CA GLU A 65 -2.43 20.00 -42.88
C GLU A 65 -1.26 20.54 -43.69
N VAL A 66 -1.56 21.16 -44.84
CA VAL A 66 -0.54 21.84 -45.67
C VAL A 66 0.15 22.98 -44.92
N ASN A 67 -0.55 23.70 -44.05
CA ASN A 67 0.05 24.76 -43.22
C ASN A 67 0.90 24.18 -42.09
N SER A 68 0.56 22.99 -41.61
CA SER A 68 1.26 22.29 -40.52
C SER A 68 2.41 21.41 -41.03
N GLY A 69 2.47 21.17 -42.35
CA GLY A 69 3.53 20.41 -43.00
C GLY A 69 3.29 18.90 -43.10
N THR A 70 2.05 18.45 -42.84
CA THR A 70 1.61 17.06 -42.97
C THR A 70 0.96 16.80 -44.35
N ASP A 71 0.77 15.53 -44.73
CA ASP A 71 0.24 15.11 -46.04
C ASP A 71 -1.30 14.97 -46.03
N PRO A 72 -2.05 15.88 -46.70
CA PRO A 72 -3.53 15.89 -46.72
C PRO A 72 -4.16 14.77 -47.57
N THR A 73 -3.41 13.73 -47.88
CA THR A 73 -3.88 12.55 -48.64
C THR A 73 -3.58 11.24 -47.92
N ASP A 74 -3.02 11.32 -46.72
CA ASP A 74 -2.68 10.21 -45.86
C ASP A 74 -3.36 10.41 -44.50
N SER A 75 -4.47 9.69 -44.27
CA SER A 75 -5.28 9.75 -43.05
C SER A 75 -4.55 9.37 -41.76
N THR A 76 -3.25 9.09 -41.82
CA THR A 76 -2.37 8.79 -40.69
C THR A 76 -1.31 9.86 -40.43
N ASP A 77 -1.26 10.91 -41.25
CA ASP A 77 -0.32 12.04 -41.16
C ASP A 77 -1.07 13.36 -40.94
N TYR A 78 -1.51 13.61 -39.70
CA TYR A 78 -2.29 14.79 -39.33
C TYR A 78 -1.56 15.74 -38.35
N PRO A 79 -1.94 17.04 -38.30
CA PRO A 79 -1.40 18.00 -37.35
C PRO A 79 -1.70 17.60 -35.91
N HIS A 80 -0.68 17.68 -35.04
CA HIS A 80 -0.70 17.17 -33.65
C HIS A 80 -0.70 15.65 -33.57
N ARG A 81 0.25 15.00 -34.27
CA ARG A 81 0.61 13.61 -34.00
C ARG A 81 1.09 13.49 -32.56
N ASP A 82 0.43 12.58 -31.86
CA ASP A 82 0.58 12.19 -30.45
C ASP A 82 0.56 10.66 -30.54
N SER A 83 1.74 10.05 -30.71
CA SER A 83 1.82 8.64 -31.16
C SER A 83 1.34 7.66 -30.11
N ASP A 84 1.41 8.05 -28.84
CA ASP A 84 1.03 7.22 -27.70
C ASP A 84 -0.27 7.68 -27.01
N GLY A 85 -0.79 8.85 -27.37
CA GLY A 85 -2.11 9.34 -26.95
C GLY A 85 -2.11 10.02 -25.58
N ASP A 86 -0.95 10.47 -25.09
CA ASP A 86 -0.77 11.02 -23.75
C ASP A 86 -1.12 12.52 -23.61
N LYS A 87 -1.46 13.16 -24.74
CA LYS A 87 -1.83 14.58 -24.94
C LYS A 87 -0.66 15.55 -25.14
N TYR A 88 0.57 15.06 -25.21
CA TYR A 88 1.71 15.80 -25.73
C TYR A 88 1.85 15.45 -27.22
N THR A 89 2.52 16.33 -27.98
CA THR A 89 2.77 16.03 -29.39
C THR A 89 4.15 15.41 -29.52
N ASP A 90 4.38 14.56 -30.52
CA ASP A 90 5.69 13.95 -30.78
C ASP A 90 6.83 14.99 -30.83
N ARG A 91 6.50 16.22 -31.23
CA ARG A 91 7.42 17.36 -31.30
C ARG A 91 7.76 17.92 -29.91
N ASP A 92 6.79 17.98 -29.01
CA ASP A 92 7.00 18.47 -27.64
C ASP A 92 7.83 17.47 -26.83
N GLU A 93 7.64 16.17 -27.05
CA GLU A 93 8.43 15.08 -26.45
C GLU A 93 9.88 15.07 -26.92
N LEU A 94 10.10 15.20 -28.24
CA LEU A 94 11.45 15.32 -28.79
C LEU A 94 12.18 16.61 -28.35
N GLU A 95 11.46 17.67 -27.99
CA GLU A 95 12.04 18.91 -27.43
C GLU A 95 12.46 18.75 -25.95
N HIS A 96 11.95 17.73 -25.25
CA HIS A 96 12.21 17.44 -23.82
C HIS A 96 12.94 16.10 -23.61
N ASP A 97 13.54 15.54 -24.67
CA ASP A 97 14.29 14.27 -24.65
C ASP A 97 13.46 13.07 -24.09
N THR A 98 12.14 13.10 -24.22
CA THR A 98 11.23 11.98 -23.88
C THR A 98 10.82 11.19 -25.13
N ASP A 99 10.37 9.94 -25.00
CA ASP A 99 10.01 9.06 -26.13
C ASP A 99 8.58 9.32 -26.66
N PRO A 100 8.41 9.81 -27.90
CA PRO A 100 7.11 10.08 -28.52
C PRO A 100 6.15 8.90 -28.67
N ASN A 101 6.53 7.69 -28.24
CA ASN A 101 5.75 6.46 -28.39
C ASN A 101 5.55 5.73 -27.04
N ASP A 102 5.91 6.34 -25.92
CA ASP A 102 5.69 5.80 -24.58
C ASP A 102 4.73 6.71 -23.80
N PRO A 103 3.46 6.30 -23.60
CA PRO A 103 2.45 7.15 -22.97
C PRO A 103 2.71 7.44 -21.48
N ALA A 104 3.76 6.84 -20.90
CA ALA A 104 4.24 7.11 -19.56
C ALA A 104 5.51 7.99 -19.53
N ASP A 105 6.08 8.35 -20.68
CA ASP A 105 7.29 9.17 -20.85
C ASP A 105 6.95 10.52 -21.48
N PHE A 106 6.13 11.31 -20.79
CA PHE A 106 5.76 12.66 -21.23
C PHE A 106 6.79 13.71 -20.79
N PRO A 107 6.84 14.90 -21.41
CA PRO A 107 7.78 15.99 -21.09
C PRO A 107 7.85 16.46 -19.63
N ALA A 108 6.90 16.08 -18.77
CA ALA A 108 6.97 16.38 -17.34
C ALA A 108 7.81 15.37 -16.53
N ASP A 109 8.21 14.24 -17.14
CA ASP A 109 8.97 13.14 -16.56
C ASP A 109 10.40 13.00 -17.13
N ALA A 110 10.86 13.93 -17.96
CA ALA A 110 12.24 13.96 -18.49
C ALA A 110 13.29 13.81 -17.37
N ASP A 111 14.24 12.89 -17.52
CA ASP A 111 15.34 12.56 -16.58
C ASP A 111 16.64 12.35 -17.38
N SER A 112 17.36 13.44 -17.62
CA SER A 112 18.46 13.57 -18.58
C SER A 112 19.72 12.76 -18.20
N ASP A 113 19.93 12.43 -16.91
CA ASP A 113 21.08 11.66 -16.44
C ASP A 113 20.74 10.26 -15.89
N GLY A 114 19.45 9.94 -15.82
CA GLY A 114 18.92 8.63 -15.45
C GLY A 114 19.12 8.29 -13.98
N ASP A 115 19.05 9.29 -13.10
CA ASP A 115 19.16 9.14 -11.65
C ASP A 115 17.82 8.99 -10.92
N LYS A 116 16.72 9.09 -11.68
CA LYS A 116 15.32 8.99 -11.26
C LYS A 116 14.80 10.22 -10.51
N LEU A 117 15.39 11.37 -10.77
CA LEU A 117 14.91 12.71 -10.48
C LEU A 117 14.63 13.39 -11.83
N THR A 118 13.49 14.04 -11.99
CA THR A 118 13.16 14.66 -13.29
C THR A 118 13.90 15.99 -13.48
N ASP A 119 14.26 16.37 -14.71
CA ASP A 119 14.96 17.61 -15.06
C ASP A 119 14.28 18.86 -14.47
N ASP A 120 12.94 18.87 -14.50
CA ASP A 120 12.12 19.92 -13.90
C ASP A 120 12.27 19.96 -12.37
N ARG A 121 12.38 18.78 -11.74
CA ARG A 121 12.61 18.64 -10.31
C ARG A 121 14.02 19.04 -9.94
N GLU A 122 15.01 18.65 -10.73
CA GLU A 122 16.42 19.00 -10.56
C GLU A 122 16.64 20.50 -10.69
N GLN A 123 16.01 21.13 -11.68
CA GLN A 123 16.00 22.58 -11.81
C GLN A 123 15.33 23.27 -10.60
N ALA A 124 14.31 22.66 -10.01
CA ALA A 124 13.62 23.19 -8.83
C ALA A 124 14.46 23.07 -7.54
N ILE A 125 15.24 22.00 -7.38
CA ILE A 125 16.09 21.78 -6.21
C ILE A 125 17.53 22.27 -6.38
N GLY A 126 17.95 22.58 -7.61
CA GLY A 126 19.24 23.17 -7.96
C GLY A 126 20.36 22.20 -8.31
N THR A 127 20.04 20.93 -8.56
CA THR A 127 20.96 19.90 -9.08
C THR A 127 21.17 20.09 -10.59
N ASP A 128 22.19 19.44 -11.16
CA ASP A 128 22.51 19.52 -12.59
C ASP A 128 21.82 18.36 -13.34
N PRO A 129 20.83 18.62 -14.22
CA PRO A 129 20.10 17.56 -14.92
C PRO A 129 20.92 16.63 -15.80
N THR A 130 22.19 16.95 -16.01
CA THR A 130 23.10 16.15 -16.82
C THR A 130 24.18 15.45 -16.00
N ASP A 131 24.14 15.57 -14.66
CA ASP A 131 25.11 15.02 -13.74
C ASP A 131 24.45 14.27 -12.57
N ARG A 132 24.40 12.95 -12.75
CA ARG A 132 23.79 11.95 -11.86
C ARG A 132 24.22 11.98 -10.39
N ASP A 133 25.20 12.79 -10.01
CA ASP A 133 25.79 12.94 -8.67
C ASP A 133 26.38 14.36 -8.58
N THR A 134 25.51 15.36 -8.40
CA THR A 134 25.86 16.80 -8.54
C THR A 134 26.97 17.23 -7.58
N ASP A 135 27.01 16.68 -6.36
CA ASP A 135 27.99 17.05 -5.35
C ASP A 135 29.23 16.14 -5.27
N GLY A 136 29.18 15.00 -5.97
CA GLY A 136 30.28 14.08 -6.21
C GLY A 136 30.64 13.20 -5.01
N ASP A 137 29.69 12.91 -4.11
CA ASP A 137 29.93 12.12 -2.90
C ASP A 137 29.71 10.60 -3.08
N GLY A 138 29.15 10.21 -4.22
CA GLY A 138 28.92 8.83 -4.62
C GLY A 138 27.50 8.30 -4.38
N TYR A 139 26.58 9.14 -3.91
CA TYR A 139 25.13 8.93 -4.02
C TYR A 139 24.58 9.72 -5.20
N TRP A 140 23.49 9.24 -5.78
CA TRP A 140 22.88 9.91 -6.94
C TRP A 140 21.77 10.86 -6.47
N ASP A 141 21.57 12.00 -7.14
CA ASP A 141 20.70 13.08 -6.63
C ASP A 141 19.26 12.59 -6.39
N GLY A 142 18.73 11.76 -7.28
CA GLY A 142 17.41 11.12 -7.13
C GLY A 142 17.33 10.13 -5.96
N HIS A 143 18.43 9.49 -5.58
CA HIS A 143 18.48 8.64 -4.39
C HIS A 143 18.55 9.47 -3.11
N GLU A 144 19.28 10.57 -3.11
CA GLU A 144 19.40 11.51 -2.00
C GLU A 144 18.10 12.25 -1.74
N TRP A 145 17.46 12.73 -2.81
CA TRP A 145 16.17 13.37 -2.75
C TRP A 145 15.08 12.47 -2.15
N ARG A 146 15.08 11.18 -2.50
CA ARG A 146 14.15 10.17 -1.92
C ARG A 146 14.48 9.80 -0.48
N ALA A 147 15.73 10.01 -0.06
CA ALA A 147 16.22 9.73 1.28
C ALA A 147 16.20 10.97 2.21
N ASP A 148 15.57 12.08 1.77
CA ASP A 148 15.56 13.37 2.45
C ASP A 148 16.97 13.88 2.82
N SER A 149 17.97 13.56 1.99
CA SER A 149 19.32 14.14 2.06
C SER A 149 19.51 15.24 1.01
N ASP A 150 20.52 16.09 1.20
CA ASP A 150 20.74 17.28 0.35
C ASP A 150 21.73 16.95 -0.78
N PRO A 151 21.26 16.80 -2.04
CA PRO A 151 22.10 16.42 -3.19
C PRO A 151 23.10 17.52 -3.63
N LEU A 152 23.13 18.66 -2.91
CA LEU A 152 24.08 19.75 -3.14
C LEU A 152 25.15 19.86 -2.04
N ASP A 153 25.12 18.99 -1.03
CA ASP A 153 26.11 18.95 0.06
C ASP A 153 26.65 17.54 0.24
N ALA A 154 27.88 17.31 -0.23
CA ALA A 154 28.63 16.05 -0.15
C ALA A 154 28.90 15.50 1.28
N ARG A 155 28.27 16.09 2.31
CA ARG A 155 28.23 15.61 3.70
C ARG A 155 26.83 15.15 4.12
N SER A 156 25.80 15.44 3.35
CA SER A 156 24.41 15.11 3.54
C SER A 156 24.10 13.82 2.79
N THR A 157 24.61 12.71 3.31
CA THR A 157 24.37 11.39 2.70
C THR A 157 23.04 10.80 3.18
N PRO A 158 22.40 9.92 2.38
CA PRO A 158 21.28 9.08 2.84
C PRO A 158 21.61 8.39 4.16
N GLY A 159 20.79 8.62 5.18
CA GLY A 159 21.03 8.13 6.53
C GLY A 159 22.05 8.89 7.37
N SER A 160 22.41 10.12 6.98
CA SER A 160 23.05 11.09 7.85
C SER A 160 22.01 11.88 8.65
N CYS A 161 22.30 12.20 9.92
CA CYS A 161 21.38 12.90 10.80
C CYS A 161 21.26 14.41 10.47
N SER A 162 20.87 14.76 9.24
CA SER A 162 21.04 16.09 8.63
C SER A 162 20.37 17.25 9.38
N ALA A 163 19.16 17.06 9.92
CA ALA A 163 18.43 18.16 10.59
C ALA A 163 19.05 18.58 11.94
N ILE A 164 19.77 17.66 12.60
CA ILE A 164 20.52 17.95 13.81
C ILE A 164 21.96 17.44 13.62
N PRO A 165 22.89 18.28 13.15
CA PRO A 165 24.26 17.86 12.82
C PRO A 165 25.06 17.25 14.00
N SER A 166 24.65 17.51 15.24
CA SER A 166 25.25 16.88 16.43
C SER A 166 24.74 15.47 16.73
N ALA A 167 23.71 15.02 16.01
CA ALA A 167 23.07 13.74 16.23
C ALA A 167 23.94 12.59 15.71
N LYS A 168 24.01 11.51 16.50
CA LYS A 168 24.71 10.28 16.13
C LYS A 168 23.72 9.22 15.70
N LYS A 169 23.98 8.53 14.59
CA LYS A 169 23.14 7.42 14.12
C LYS A 169 23.09 6.30 15.18
N ILE A 170 21.90 5.85 15.52
CA ILE A 170 21.64 4.68 16.34
C ILE A 170 21.63 3.47 15.40
N PRO A 171 22.30 2.35 15.72
CA PRO A 171 22.13 1.11 14.99
C PRO A 171 20.66 0.64 15.02
N GLU A 172 20.16 0.03 13.95
CA GLU A 172 18.84 -0.62 13.95
C GLU A 172 18.73 -1.62 15.11
N ASP A 173 17.69 -1.47 15.93
CA ASP A 173 17.47 -2.18 17.19
C ASP A 173 18.70 -2.25 18.12
N GLY A 174 19.43 -1.13 18.18
CA GLY A 174 20.71 -1.02 18.84
C GLY A 174 20.70 -0.35 20.21
N ASP A 175 21.64 -0.77 21.05
CA ASP A 175 22.02 -0.05 22.26
C ASP A 175 22.83 1.20 21.90
N PHE A 176 22.51 2.33 22.53
CA PHE A 176 23.32 3.54 22.49
C PHE A 176 23.57 4.07 23.89
N HIS A 177 24.79 4.57 24.11
CA HIS A 177 25.23 5.02 25.42
C HIS A 177 26.05 6.29 25.31
N GLY A 178 26.21 6.95 26.44
CA GLY A 178 27.00 8.17 26.51
C GLY A 178 27.08 8.71 27.93
N LYS A 179 27.66 9.89 28.03
CA LYS A 179 27.94 10.53 29.32
C LYS A 179 27.73 12.04 29.18
N LEU A 180 26.66 12.56 29.76
CA LEU A 180 26.41 14.01 29.82
C LEU A 180 27.30 14.63 30.89
N THR A 181 28.21 15.52 30.48
CA THR A 181 29.10 16.28 31.36
C THR A 181 28.56 17.69 31.63
N GLU A 182 29.30 18.48 32.40
CA GLU A 182 28.89 19.86 32.73
C GLU A 182 28.77 20.80 31.52
N ASN A 183 29.45 20.48 30.42
CA ASN A 183 29.46 21.28 29.19
C ASN A 183 28.41 20.81 28.17
N ASP A 184 27.75 19.67 28.41
CA ASP A 184 26.80 19.09 27.49
C ASP A 184 25.37 19.53 27.84
N SER A 185 24.67 20.13 26.88
CA SER A 185 23.27 20.52 27.03
C SER A 185 22.33 19.37 26.66
N THR A 186 22.54 18.76 25.49
CA THR A 186 21.72 17.66 24.95
C THR A 186 22.59 16.80 24.03
N HIS A 187 22.57 15.48 24.25
CA HIS A 187 23.11 14.54 23.29
C HIS A 187 21.99 14.13 22.34
N TRP A 188 22.20 14.37 21.06
CA TRP A 188 21.27 13.99 20.02
C TRP A 188 21.70 12.69 19.37
N TYR A 189 20.70 11.92 18.96
CA TYR A 189 20.82 10.69 18.20
C TYR A 189 19.77 10.69 17.11
N CYS A 190 19.98 9.94 16.03
CA CYS A 190 18.97 9.76 14.99
C CYS A 190 18.86 8.30 14.55
N PHE A 191 17.70 7.94 14.01
CA PHE A 191 17.45 6.66 13.37
C PHE A 191 16.40 6.85 12.27
N GLU A 192 16.32 5.90 11.34
CA GLU A 192 15.44 5.97 10.18
C GLU A 192 14.28 5.00 10.32
N THR A 193 13.13 5.38 9.75
CA THR A 193 11.96 4.52 9.64
C THR A 193 11.50 4.50 8.19
N THR A 194 11.20 3.31 7.66
CA THR A 194 10.80 3.10 6.25
C THR A 194 9.32 2.76 6.10
N ARG A 195 8.60 2.67 7.22
CA ARG A 195 7.18 2.32 7.32
C ARG A 195 6.65 2.76 8.68
N GLU A 196 5.33 2.79 8.83
CA GLU A 196 4.69 3.01 10.12
C GLU A 196 5.11 1.94 11.13
N GLN A 197 5.64 2.36 12.27
CA GLN A 197 6.15 1.44 13.29
C GLN A 197 6.15 2.05 14.69
N ALA A 198 5.97 1.20 15.69
CA ALA A 198 6.05 1.59 17.08
C ALA A 198 7.52 1.61 17.54
N ILE A 199 7.92 2.70 18.21
CA ILE A 199 9.28 2.91 18.71
C ILE A 199 9.30 2.87 20.22
N ARG A 200 10.29 2.19 20.80
CA ARG A 200 10.50 2.10 22.24
C ARG A 200 11.94 2.36 22.62
N LEU A 201 12.08 3.22 23.62
CA LEU A 201 13.33 3.71 24.17
C LEU A 201 13.41 3.33 25.64
N VAL A 202 14.24 2.32 25.95
CA VAL A 202 14.44 1.86 27.32
C VAL A 202 15.76 2.41 27.86
N GLY A 203 15.68 3.37 28.78
CA GLY A 203 16.86 3.97 29.41
C GLY A 203 17.10 3.44 30.81
N TYR A 204 18.29 2.92 31.12
CA TYR A 204 18.63 2.38 32.45
C TYR A 204 19.00 3.45 33.49
N VAL A 205 19.48 4.60 33.03
CA VAL A 205 19.78 5.77 33.85
C VAL A 205 19.24 6.98 33.13
N ALA A 206 18.30 7.67 33.76
CA ALA A 206 17.57 8.74 33.11
C ALA A 206 18.37 10.06 33.16
N PRO A 207 18.60 10.73 32.02
CA PRO A 207 18.97 12.13 32.01
C PRO A 207 17.78 12.94 32.53
N GLY A 208 17.91 14.26 32.64
CA GLY A 208 16.82 15.05 33.21
C GLY A 208 15.59 15.21 32.33
N ARG A 209 15.71 14.87 31.04
CA ARG A 209 14.62 14.98 30.06
C ARG A 209 14.93 14.13 28.83
N LEU A 210 13.91 13.45 28.31
CA LEU A 210 13.94 12.73 27.03
C LEU A 210 13.04 13.46 26.04
N ILE A 211 13.56 13.68 24.83
CA ILE A 211 12.87 14.34 23.73
C ILE A 211 12.90 13.41 22.51
N VAL A 212 11.79 13.28 21.80
CA VAL A 212 11.73 12.61 20.48
C VAL A 212 11.07 13.55 19.49
N LEU A 213 11.70 13.72 18.33
CA LEU A 213 11.19 14.52 17.21
C LEU A 213 10.93 13.64 15.99
N ASN A 214 9.87 13.96 15.23
CA ASN A 214 9.58 13.35 13.93
C ASN A 214 10.47 13.95 12.81
N PRO A 215 10.39 13.45 11.56
CA PRO A 215 11.16 13.97 10.42
C PRO A 215 10.90 15.46 10.16
N SER A 216 9.68 15.93 10.41
CA SER A 216 9.26 17.33 10.31
C SER A 216 9.73 18.23 11.48
N ASN A 217 10.54 17.71 12.41
CA ASN A 217 11.00 18.37 13.64
C ASN A 217 9.90 18.73 14.65
N GLU A 218 8.73 18.13 14.54
CA GLU A 218 7.67 18.20 15.53
C GLU A 218 7.97 17.31 16.72
N THR A 219 7.59 17.74 17.91
CA THR A 219 7.89 17.02 19.15
C THR A 219 6.85 15.95 19.42
N LEU A 220 7.23 14.69 19.23
CA LEU A 220 6.41 13.52 19.54
C LEU A 220 6.46 13.17 21.03
N LEU A 221 7.62 13.36 21.65
CA LEU A 221 7.83 13.08 23.07
C LEU A 221 8.62 14.18 23.72
N ASP A 222 8.14 14.64 24.88
CA ASP A 222 8.85 15.59 25.73
C ASP A 222 8.57 15.30 27.20
N GLN A 223 9.41 14.45 27.79
CA GLN A 223 9.20 13.95 29.14
C GLN A 223 10.31 14.42 30.09
N PRO A 224 9.99 15.17 31.17
CA PRO A 224 10.95 15.41 32.23
C PRO A 224 11.25 14.08 32.93
N ARG A 225 12.53 13.78 33.10
CA ARG A 225 13.00 12.52 33.67
C ARG A 225 13.80 12.80 34.95
N GLY A 226 13.58 11.99 35.99
CA GLY A 226 14.28 12.14 37.26
C GLY A 226 14.25 10.85 38.07
N GLY A 227 15.43 10.37 38.47
CA GLY A 227 15.59 9.15 39.28
C GLY A 227 16.65 8.19 38.74
N HIS A 228 17.00 7.20 39.57
CA HIS A 228 17.98 6.14 39.27
C HIS A 228 17.33 4.86 38.71
N GLU A 229 16.05 4.90 38.34
CA GLU A 229 15.31 3.73 37.87
C GLU A 229 15.21 3.73 36.33
N PRO A 230 15.20 2.55 35.68
CA PRO A 230 15.01 2.45 34.25
C PRO A 230 13.65 2.99 33.81
N LEU A 231 13.60 3.77 32.74
CA LEU A 231 12.37 4.36 32.18
C LEU A 231 12.26 4.02 30.70
N ALA A 232 11.20 3.29 30.35
CA ALA A 232 10.78 3.07 28.97
C ALA A 232 9.84 4.21 28.54
N SER A 233 10.09 4.77 27.36
CA SER A 233 9.12 5.62 26.66
C SER A 233 8.96 5.08 25.25
N GLY A 234 7.82 5.32 24.61
CA GLY A 234 7.67 5.04 23.20
C GLY A 234 6.85 6.10 22.50
N VAL A 235 6.94 6.07 21.18
CA VAL A 235 6.21 6.93 20.24
C VAL A 235 5.81 6.09 19.04
N ILE A 236 4.78 6.53 18.33
CA ILE A 236 4.45 6.00 17.02
C ILE A 236 5.25 6.80 15.99
N ALA A 237 5.96 6.09 15.10
CA ALA A 237 6.45 6.68 13.87
C ALA A 237 5.39 6.47 12.79
N ASP A 238 4.62 7.51 12.52
CA ASP A 238 3.53 7.60 11.55
C ASP A 238 3.98 8.12 10.17
N GLU A 239 5.25 8.49 10.02
CA GLU A 239 5.81 9.02 8.79
C GLU A 239 7.14 8.30 8.49
N THR A 240 7.44 8.06 7.22
CA THR A 240 8.78 7.60 6.82
C THR A 240 9.78 8.74 6.98
N GLY A 241 11.00 8.44 7.43
CA GLY A 241 12.08 9.42 7.50
C GLY A 241 12.93 9.32 8.77
N THR A 242 13.73 10.37 9.02
CA THR A 242 14.69 10.41 10.13
C THR A 242 14.08 10.98 11.41
N TYR A 243 14.04 10.16 12.46
CA TYR A 243 13.60 10.55 13.80
C TYR A 243 14.79 10.91 14.69
N TYR A 244 14.59 11.86 15.61
CA TYR A 244 15.66 12.35 16.49
C TYR A 244 15.36 12.08 17.96
N VAL A 245 16.34 11.54 18.68
CA VAL A 245 16.27 11.29 20.12
C VAL A 245 17.22 12.22 20.85
N GLY A 246 16.67 13.10 21.68
CA GLY A 246 17.39 14.07 22.50
C GLY A 246 17.45 13.66 23.97
N LEU A 247 18.65 13.46 24.49
CA LEU A 247 18.90 13.23 25.92
C LEU A 247 19.41 14.52 26.56
N GLN A 248 18.52 15.24 27.24
CA GLN A 248 18.80 16.55 27.81
C GLN A 248 19.07 16.48 29.32
N ARG A 249 20.07 17.25 29.77
CA ARG A 249 20.44 17.32 31.19
C ARG A 249 19.33 18.00 32.03
N GLY A 250 19.09 17.49 33.24
CA GLY A 250 18.10 18.04 34.16
C GLY A 250 18.58 19.27 34.91
N THR A 251 17.68 20.22 35.11
CA THR A 251 17.97 21.50 35.79
C THR A 251 17.43 21.55 37.23
N GLY A 252 17.22 20.40 37.88
CA GLY A 252 16.66 20.30 39.23
C GLY A 252 17.58 20.86 40.33
N ALA A 253 17.01 21.67 41.22
CA ALA A 253 17.71 22.52 42.20
C ALA A 253 18.40 21.80 43.39
N SER A 254 18.70 20.50 43.31
CA SER A 254 19.39 19.76 44.37
C SER A 254 20.51 18.82 43.93
N ASP A 255 20.73 18.57 42.63
CA ASP A 255 21.78 17.66 42.18
C ASP A 255 22.96 18.41 41.57
N VAL A 256 23.97 18.54 42.42
CA VAL A 256 25.23 19.18 42.14
C VAL A 256 26.26 18.10 41.81
N TRP A 257 26.85 18.15 40.61
CA TRP A 257 28.17 17.62 40.23
C TRP A 257 28.39 16.11 39.95
N TYR A 258 27.55 15.44 39.16
CA TYR A 258 27.97 14.15 38.58
C TYR A 258 27.67 14.07 37.09
N ASP A 259 28.70 13.66 36.33
CA ASP A 259 28.51 13.28 34.94
C ASP A 259 27.48 12.13 34.87
N THR A 260 26.47 12.28 34.04
CA THR A 260 25.39 11.28 33.93
C THR A 260 25.73 10.32 32.80
N GLN A 261 26.20 9.12 33.16
CA GLN A 261 26.35 8.03 32.21
C GLN A 261 25.00 7.36 31.99
N TYR A 262 24.59 7.24 30.73
CA TYR A 262 23.34 6.61 30.33
C TYR A 262 23.61 5.47 29.36
N LEU A 263 22.69 4.51 29.36
CA LEU A 263 22.54 3.44 28.40
C LEU A 263 21.07 3.39 28.03
N TYR A 264 20.78 3.48 26.74
CA TYR A 264 19.47 3.33 26.15
C TYR A 264 19.49 2.22 25.12
N THR A 265 18.38 1.53 24.99
CA THR A 265 18.10 0.60 23.89
C THR A 265 16.97 1.19 23.08
N LEU A 266 17.17 1.30 21.77
CA LEU A 266 16.09 1.54 20.81
C LEU A 266 15.61 0.18 20.35
N SER A 267 14.30 -0.07 20.44
CA SER A 267 13.65 -1.20 19.79
C SER A 267 12.51 -0.68 18.94
N THR A 268 12.35 -1.27 17.76
CA THR A 268 11.22 -1.04 16.86
C THR A 268 10.35 -2.28 16.81
N ALA A 269 9.06 -2.08 16.61
CA ALA A 269 8.13 -3.15 16.30
C ALA A 269 7.16 -2.64 15.23
N GLU A 270 6.70 -3.52 14.37
CA GLU A 270 5.61 -3.22 13.46
C GLU A 270 4.42 -2.69 14.26
N GLN A 271 3.80 -1.61 13.75
CA GLN A 271 2.60 -1.07 14.38
C GLN A 271 1.42 -1.93 13.94
N ASP A 272 0.74 -2.51 14.93
CA ASP A 272 -0.45 -3.34 14.73
C ASP A 272 -0.25 -4.50 13.71
N PRO A 273 0.64 -5.47 13.98
CA PRO A 273 0.81 -6.67 13.14
C PRO A 273 -0.48 -7.45 12.85
N ALA A 274 -1.49 -7.30 13.69
CA ALA A 274 -2.79 -7.96 13.52
C ALA A 274 -3.73 -7.20 12.56
N GLY A 275 -3.33 -6.01 12.10
CA GLY A 275 -4.12 -5.11 11.25
C GLY A 275 -5.30 -4.48 11.99
N GLU A 276 -6.05 -3.59 11.31
CA GLU A 276 -7.06 -2.68 11.89
C GLU A 276 -8.16 -3.35 12.76
N ASN A 277 -7.82 -3.83 13.94
CA ASN A 277 -8.70 -4.55 14.85
C ASN A 277 -9.14 -3.68 16.04
N ASP A 278 -9.03 -2.36 15.88
CA ASP A 278 -9.29 -1.32 16.88
C ASP A 278 -10.72 -1.24 17.43
N ARG A 279 -11.67 -1.89 16.74
CA ARG A 279 -13.09 -1.80 17.04
C ARG A 279 -13.73 -3.19 17.09
N LEU A 280 -14.83 -3.29 17.81
CA LEU A 280 -15.60 -4.53 17.92
C LEU A 280 -16.06 -5.07 16.56
N ASP A 281 -16.40 -4.18 15.63
CA ASP A 281 -16.86 -4.52 14.27
C ASP A 281 -15.71 -4.86 13.31
N SER A 282 -14.47 -4.53 13.67
CA SER A 282 -13.25 -4.91 12.92
C SER A 282 -12.45 -6.01 13.63
N ALA A 283 -13.05 -6.69 14.62
CA ALA A 283 -12.37 -7.68 15.43
C ALA A 283 -11.79 -8.84 14.58
N LEU A 284 -10.51 -9.15 14.78
CA LEU A 284 -9.83 -10.20 14.04
C LEU A 284 -10.31 -11.59 14.46
N SER A 285 -10.78 -12.39 13.51
CA SER A 285 -11.26 -13.75 13.77
C SER A 285 -10.10 -14.72 14.04
N LEU A 286 -10.16 -15.42 15.17
CA LEU A 286 -9.15 -16.39 15.62
C LEU A 286 -9.68 -17.81 15.58
N ARG A 287 -8.83 -18.75 15.14
CA ARG A 287 -9.05 -20.18 15.32
C ARG A 287 -8.72 -20.57 16.77
N SER A 288 -9.44 -21.54 17.32
CA SER A 288 -9.12 -22.09 18.65
C SER A 288 -7.67 -22.60 18.69
N GLY A 289 -6.90 -22.17 19.70
CA GLY A 289 -5.49 -22.51 19.87
C GLY A 289 -4.52 -21.63 19.05
N GLN A 290 -5.02 -20.77 18.17
CA GLN A 290 -4.18 -19.81 17.45
C GLN A 290 -3.54 -18.84 18.45
N THR A 291 -2.25 -18.59 18.25
CA THR A 291 -1.52 -17.56 18.99
C THR A 291 -1.19 -16.44 18.04
N ILE A 292 -1.68 -15.24 18.35
CA ILE A 292 -1.35 -14.01 17.64
C ILE A 292 -0.24 -13.30 18.40
N HIS A 293 0.72 -12.78 17.63
CA HIS A 293 1.71 -11.84 18.11
C HIS A 293 1.30 -10.45 17.64
N ASP A 294 1.24 -9.50 18.55
CA ASP A 294 0.74 -8.17 18.24
C ASP A 294 1.34 -7.12 19.19
N THR A 295 1.20 -5.86 18.84
CA THR A 295 1.74 -4.70 19.56
C THR A 295 0.61 -3.79 19.95
N ARG A 296 0.65 -3.26 21.18
CA ARG A 296 -0.33 -2.27 21.63
C ARG A 296 0.32 -0.97 22.09
N ALA A 297 -0.06 0.16 21.50
CA ALA A 297 0.42 1.50 21.86
C ALA A 297 -0.64 2.36 22.61
N GLU A 298 -0.27 3.59 23.01
CA GLU A 298 -1.23 4.55 23.59
C GLU A 298 -2.25 5.01 22.54
N GLY A 299 -3.55 4.78 22.78
CA GLY A 299 -4.64 5.10 21.85
C GLY A 299 -5.16 3.92 21.04
N ASP A 300 -4.42 2.81 21.07
CA ASP A 300 -4.65 1.55 20.36
C ASP A 300 -5.65 0.62 21.07
N SER A 301 -6.48 -0.11 20.34
CA SER A 301 -7.55 -0.93 20.89
C SER A 301 -7.84 -2.26 20.18
N ASP A 302 -7.00 -3.25 20.42
CA ASP A 302 -7.15 -4.57 19.80
C ASP A 302 -8.37 -5.40 20.25
N TRP A 303 -9.21 -5.78 19.30
CA TRP A 303 -10.34 -6.69 19.43
C TRP A 303 -10.15 -7.96 18.60
N PHE A 304 -10.48 -9.09 19.21
CA PHE A 304 -10.42 -10.41 18.56
C PHE A 304 -11.77 -11.11 18.69
N ALA A 305 -12.11 -11.93 17.72
CA ALA A 305 -13.33 -12.70 17.66
C ALA A 305 -13.02 -14.20 17.66
N VAL A 306 -13.87 -15.00 18.33
CA VAL A 306 -13.79 -16.45 18.31
C VAL A 306 -15.19 -17.05 18.28
N SER A 307 -15.42 -18.03 17.43
CA SER A 307 -16.67 -18.79 17.40
C SER A 307 -16.64 -19.86 18.48
N ALA A 308 -17.74 -19.99 19.22
CA ALA A 308 -17.89 -21.02 20.23
C ALA A 308 -19.35 -21.46 20.37
N ASP A 309 -19.56 -22.72 20.77
CA ASP A 309 -20.86 -23.36 20.90
C ASP A 309 -21.38 -23.36 22.33
N ALA A 310 -22.71 -23.38 22.49
CA ALA A 310 -23.35 -23.43 23.80
C ALA A 310 -22.80 -24.60 24.64
N GLY A 311 -22.22 -24.30 25.80
CA GLY A 311 -21.56 -25.30 26.67
C GLY A 311 -20.04 -25.27 26.62
N ASP A 312 -19.44 -24.65 25.60
CA ASP A 312 -18.00 -24.49 25.48
C ASP A 312 -17.38 -23.68 26.61
N ILE A 313 -16.07 -23.83 26.76
CA ILE A 313 -15.26 -23.03 27.67
C ILE A 313 -14.21 -22.28 26.86
N ILE A 314 -14.33 -20.96 26.85
CA ILE A 314 -13.33 -20.06 26.29
C ILE A 314 -12.27 -19.80 27.36
N ASN A 315 -11.00 -20.07 27.02
CA ASN A 315 -9.83 -19.75 27.81
C ASN A 315 -8.92 -18.82 27.00
N ALA A 316 -8.95 -17.53 27.28
CA ALA A 316 -8.05 -16.54 26.69
C ALA A 316 -6.83 -16.33 27.60
N SER A 317 -5.65 -16.30 27.00
CA SER A 317 -4.36 -16.10 27.68
C SER A 317 -3.51 -15.12 26.90
N LEU A 318 -3.14 -14.01 27.53
CA LEU A 318 -2.23 -13.01 27.00
C LEU A 318 -0.89 -13.11 27.73
N ARG A 319 0.21 -13.15 26.98
CA ARG A 319 1.58 -13.26 27.48
C ARG A 319 2.46 -12.17 26.89
N VAL A 320 3.13 -11.41 27.74
CA VAL A 320 4.17 -10.46 27.32
C VAL A 320 5.53 -11.20 27.29
N PRO A 321 6.27 -11.21 26.17
CA PRO A 321 7.57 -11.86 26.06
C PRO A 321 8.64 -11.23 26.98
N PHE A 322 9.66 -12.02 27.32
CA PHE A 322 10.70 -11.64 28.28
C PHE A 322 11.71 -10.65 27.66
N GLY A 323 11.58 -9.40 28.07
CA GLY A 323 12.44 -8.24 27.72
C GLY A 323 11.87 -6.97 28.36
N ASP A 324 10.55 -6.97 28.55
CA ASP A 324 9.76 -5.85 29.08
C ASP A 324 9.47 -5.97 30.59
N SER A 325 9.94 -7.05 31.20
CA SER A 325 9.65 -7.42 32.60
C SER A 325 10.38 -6.56 33.65
N GLY A 326 10.99 -5.45 33.23
CA GLY A 326 11.63 -4.47 34.10
C GLY A 326 10.63 -3.62 34.87
N THR A 327 9.80 -4.23 35.72
CA THR A 327 8.96 -3.61 36.77
C THR A 327 7.91 -2.57 36.31
N TYR A 328 7.92 -2.08 35.08
CA TYR A 328 7.12 -0.93 34.64
C TYR A 328 6.59 -1.15 33.21
N GLY A 329 5.29 -1.42 33.11
CA GLY A 329 4.58 -1.86 31.89
C GLY A 329 3.41 -2.82 32.17
N ASN A 330 2.97 -2.92 33.43
CA ASN A 330 2.22 -4.10 33.89
C ASN A 330 0.72 -3.83 34.08
N ASN A 331 0.03 -3.31 33.07
CA ASN A 331 -1.42 -3.22 33.16
C ASN A 331 -2.19 -3.73 31.94
N ILE A 332 -1.52 -4.39 30.98
CA ILE A 332 -2.21 -5.07 29.89
C ILE A 332 -3.08 -6.19 30.47
N GLY A 333 -4.36 -6.13 30.11
CA GLY A 333 -5.42 -7.02 30.55
C GLY A 333 -6.19 -7.54 29.37
N ILE A 334 -7.09 -8.47 29.64
CA ILE A 334 -8.03 -8.99 28.66
C ILE A 334 -9.44 -9.04 29.25
N GLU A 335 -10.42 -8.74 28.43
CA GLU A 335 -11.84 -8.81 28.76
C GLU A 335 -12.57 -9.65 27.71
N LEU A 336 -13.51 -10.48 28.16
CA LEU A 336 -14.33 -11.33 27.30
C LEU A 336 -15.75 -10.75 27.19
N TYR A 337 -16.33 -10.84 26.00
CA TYR A 337 -17.66 -10.35 25.68
C TYR A 337 -18.46 -11.42 24.92
N ALA A 338 -19.74 -11.55 25.27
CA ALA A 338 -20.71 -12.37 24.58
C ALA A 338 -21.16 -11.73 23.25
N PRO A 339 -21.82 -12.49 22.33
CA PRO A 339 -22.32 -11.96 21.06
C PRO A 339 -23.22 -10.72 21.19
N ASN A 340 -23.90 -10.57 22.33
CA ASN A 340 -24.76 -9.42 22.62
C ASN A 340 -24.01 -8.20 23.21
N GLY A 341 -22.67 -8.23 23.25
CA GLY A 341 -21.82 -7.17 23.81
C GLY A 341 -21.77 -7.14 25.35
N THR A 342 -22.34 -8.14 26.02
CA THR A 342 -22.25 -8.24 27.49
C THR A 342 -20.89 -8.81 27.89
N ARG A 343 -20.19 -8.14 28.81
CA ARG A 343 -18.94 -8.63 29.38
C ARG A 343 -19.17 -9.92 30.20
N ILE A 344 -18.41 -10.97 29.92
CA ILE A 344 -18.52 -12.31 30.53
C ILE A 344 -17.19 -12.77 31.17
N GLY A 345 -17.24 -13.88 31.91
CA GLY A 345 -16.07 -14.55 32.51
C GLY A 345 -15.87 -14.32 34.02
N GLU A 346 -15.26 -15.29 34.71
CA GLU A 346 -14.90 -15.19 36.14
C GLU A 346 -13.42 -14.83 36.35
N ILE A 347 -13.16 -13.91 37.29
CA ILE A 347 -11.83 -13.60 37.81
C ILE A 347 -11.41 -14.69 38.82
N GLY A 348 -10.54 -15.61 38.42
CA GLY A 348 -10.09 -16.74 39.25
C GLY A 348 -9.44 -16.33 40.59
N ARG A 349 -10.01 -16.77 41.72
CA ARG A 349 -9.46 -16.61 43.08
C ARG A 349 -8.58 -17.80 43.50
N SER A 350 -7.43 -17.53 44.13
CA SER A 350 -6.79 -18.45 45.09
C SER A 350 -6.37 -17.68 46.36
N LYS A 351 -6.74 -18.22 47.54
CA LYS A 351 -6.70 -17.57 48.86
C LYS A 351 -5.28 -17.41 49.45
N ARG A 352 -4.90 -16.19 49.86
CA ARG A 352 -4.70 -15.80 51.28
C ARG A 352 -4.36 -14.29 51.47
N ALA A 353 -5.23 -13.64 52.25
CA ALA A 353 -5.07 -12.45 53.10
C ALA A 353 -4.64 -11.09 52.51
N GLY A 354 -5.63 -10.21 52.29
CA GLY A 354 -5.49 -8.76 52.55
C GLY A 354 -5.98 -7.82 51.44
N THR A 355 -7.27 -7.42 51.52
CA THR A 355 -7.90 -6.24 50.86
C THR A 355 -8.18 -6.34 49.35
N LEU A 356 -9.45 -6.08 49.01
CA LEU A 356 -10.09 -6.22 47.69
C LEU A 356 -9.90 -4.98 46.80
N SER A 357 -9.52 -5.18 45.53
CA SER A 357 -9.90 -4.35 44.38
C SER A 357 -9.76 -5.17 43.08
N ASN A 358 -10.67 -4.93 42.14
CA ASN A 358 -11.00 -5.70 40.93
C ASN A 358 -9.92 -5.79 39.83
N GLN A 359 -8.70 -6.25 40.14
CA GLN A 359 -7.66 -6.49 39.13
C GLN A 359 -6.83 -7.70 39.59
N THR A 360 -6.91 -8.82 38.87
CA THR A 360 -6.02 -9.96 39.15
C THR A 360 -4.66 -9.70 38.54
N PHE A 361 -3.79 -9.09 39.34
CA PHE A 361 -2.35 -9.18 39.14
C PHE A 361 -1.89 -10.54 39.67
N ILE A 362 -1.42 -11.44 38.79
CA ILE A 362 -0.58 -12.55 39.24
C ILE A 362 0.86 -12.06 39.22
N THR A 363 1.31 -11.51 40.34
CA THR A 363 2.74 -11.33 40.61
C THR A 363 3.26 -12.63 41.22
N LEU A 364 3.96 -13.44 40.43
CA LEU A 364 4.87 -14.45 40.97
C LEU A 364 6.25 -14.25 40.35
N GLY A 365 7.11 -13.60 41.13
CA GLY A 365 8.57 -13.66 41.10
C GLY A 365 9.27 -13.82 39.76
N ARG A 366 9.98 -12.76 39.33
CA ARG A 366 11.00 -12.80 38.27
C ARG A 366 10.52 -13.49 36.99
N GLY A 367 9.57 -12.84 36.32
CA GLY A 367 9.80 -12.51 34.91
C GLY A 367 8.73 -12.82 33.86
N LEU A 368 7.54 -13.32 34.19
CA LEU A 368 6.50 -13.50 33.18
C LEU A 368 5.18 -12.87 33.63
N VAL A 369 4.67 -11.90 32.88
CA VAL A 369 3.31 -11.35 33.08
C VAL A 369 2.37 -12.08 32.14
N THR A 370 1.31 -12.66 32.69
CA THR A 370 0.29 -13.39 31.93
C THR A 370 -1.09 -12.96 32.42
N ALA A 371 -1.94 -12.42 31.55
CA ALA A 371 -3.35 -12.16 31.84
C ALA A 371 -4.17 -13.35 31.32
N THR A 372 -5.12 -13.85 32.10
CA THR A 372 -5.97 -14.98 31.69
C THR A 372 -7.42 -14.72 32.03
N GLN A 373 -8.33 -15.12 31.15
CA GLN A 373 -9.76 -15.04 31.38
C GLN A 373 -10.45 -16.30 30.88
N ARG A 374 -11.47 -16.72 31.63
CA ARG A 374 -12.23 -17.93 31.34
C ARG A 374 -13.73 -17.64 31.45
N ALA A 375 -14.47 -18.06 30.43
CA ALA A 375 -15.92 -17.97 30.40
C ALA A 375 -16.54 -19.28 29.90
N THR A 376 -17.74 -19.59 30.39
CA THR A 376 -18.59 -20.63 29.82
C THR A 376 -19.54 -19.98 28.83
N VAL A 377 -19.71 -20.63 27.68
CA VAL A 377 -20.51 -20.17 26.56
C VAL A 377 -21.97 -20.54 26.81
N ASP A 378 -22.84 -19.53 26.77
CA ASP A 378 -24.26 -19.65 27.07
C ASP A 378 -25.15 -19.87 25.84
N GLN A 379 -24.65 -19.48 24.66
CA GLN A 379 -25.31 -19.65 23.38
C GLN A 379 -24.26 -19.80 22.27
N THR A 380 -24.56 -20.55 21.23
CA THR A 380 -23.68 -20.61 20.05
C THR A 380 -23.57 -19.23 19.41
N GLY A 381 -22.36 -18.82 19.06
CA GLY A 381 -22.11 -17.58 18.33
C GLY A 381 -20.68 -17.06 18.46
N THR A 382 -20.48 -15.83 17.98
CA THR A 382 -19.18 -15.15 18.02
C THR A 382 -18.98 -14.40 19.33
N TYR A 383 -17.95 -14.80 20.06
CA TYR A 383 -17.49 -14.16 21.30
C TYR A 383 -16.28 -13.29 21.02
N TYR A 384 -16.10 -12.24 21.82
CA TYR A 384 -15.05 -11.26 21.59
C TYR A 384 -14.07 -11.20 22.76
N VAL A 385 -12.79 -11.05 22.44
CA VAL A 385 -11.71 -10.77 23.37
C VAL A 385 -11.23 -9.36 23.11
N HIS A 386 -11.34 -8.50 24.13
CA HIS A 386 -10.79 -7.15 24.09
C HIS A 386 -9.50 -7.13 24.89
N VAL A 387 -8.39 -6.76 24.23
CA VAL A 387 -7.18 -6.43 24.95
C VAL A 387 -7.40 -5.05 25.57
N THR A 388 -7.14 -4.92 26.87
CA THR A 388 -7.44 -3.71 27.63
C THR A 388 -6.21 -3.16 28.31
N ASN A 389 -6.27 -1.85 28.57
CA ASN A 389 -5.47 -1.14 29.55
C ASN A 389 -3.98 -1.15 29.24
N VAL A 390 -3.48 -0.02 28.75
CA VAL A 390 -2.07 0.28 28.88
C VAL A 390 -1.94 1.71 29.38
N SER A 391 -1.54 1.85 30.64
CA SER A 391 -0.83 3.07 31.04
C SER A 391 0.63 2.81 30.70
N VAL A 392 0.97 2.90 29.41
CA VAL A 392 2.36 2.89 28.96
C VAL A 392 2.69 4.26 28.45
N GLU A 393 3.83 4.74 28.90
CA GLU A 393 4.62 5.65 28.09
C GLU A 393 5.26 4.76 26.99
N GLY A 394 4.56 4.50 25.86
CA GLY A 394 5.07 3.72 24.71
C GLY A 394 4.19 2.60 24.14
N TYR A 395 4.78 1.44 23.81
CA TYR A 395 4.07 0.24 23.33
C TYR A 395 4.41 -1.02 24.15
N THR A 396 3.55 -2.03 24.09
CA THR A 396 3.77 -3.37 24.68
C THR A 396 3.52 -4.44 23.63
N GLU A 397 4.50 -5.31 23.40
CA GLU A 397 4.29 -6.51 22.59
C GLU A 397 3.60 -7.58 23.43
N TYR A 398 2.68 -8.32 22.83
CA TYR A 398 2.00 -9.41 23.49
C TYR A 398 1.75 -10.58 22.55
N ASN A 399 1.56 -11.75 23.16
CA ASN A 399 1.10 -12.94 22.50
C ASN A 399 -0.27 -13.29 23.08
N LEU A 400 -1.33 -13.25 22.28
CA LEU A 400 -2.67 -13.66 22.66
C LEU A 400 -2.94 -15.07 22.12
N THR A 401 -3.32 -15.98 23.01
CA THR A 401 -3.82 -17.32 22.65
C THR A 401 -5.24 -17.48 23.19
N VAL A 402 -6.18 -17.84 22.32
CA VAL A 402 -7.57 -18.13 22.72
C VAL A 402 -7.85 -19.60 22.44
N ASN A 403 -8.18 -20.36 23.48
CA ASN A 403 -8.55 -21.77 23.36
C ASN A 403 -10.03 -21.91 23.69
N VAL A 404 -10.81 -22.38 22.72
CA VAL A 404 -12.15 -22.91 22.95
C VAL A 404 -11.99 -24.40 23.17
N SER A 405 -12.26 -24.83 24.39
CA SER A 405 -12.31 -26.24 24.74
C SER A 405 -13.77 -26.61 24.95
N GLY A 406 -14.29 -27.53 24.15
CA GLY A 406 -15.58 -28.14 24.42
C GLY A 406 -15.59 -28.74 25.82
N ALA A 407 -16.62 -28.41 26.60
CA ALA A 407 -17.32 -29.53 27.20
C ALA A 407 -18.00 -30.22 26.01
N GLU A 408 -17.88 -31.53 25.87
CA GLU A 408 -18.69 -32.31 24.90
C GLU A 408 -20.08 -31.67 24.86
N PRO A 409 -20.60 -31.27 23.68
CA PRO A 409 -21.90 -30.67 23.59
C PRO A 409 -22.86 -31.56 24.37
N SER A 410 -23.68 -31.00 25.26
CA SER A 410 -24.50 -31.84 26.12
C SER A 410 -25.53 -32.58 25.26
N GLY A 411 -25.26 -33.84 24.95
CA GLY A 411 -26.00 -34.60 23.93
C GLY A 411 -25.41 -34.39 22.54
N ASP A 412 -24.15 -34.77 22.36
CA ASP A 412 -23.49 -35.04 21.07
C ASP A 412 -23.32 -36.57 21.07
N THR A 413 -24.18 -37.26 20.33
CA THR A 413 -24.37 -38.70 20.50
C THR A 413 -23.35 -39.53 19.70
N ASP A 414 -22.82 -38.99 18.61
CA ASP A 414 -21.85 -39.67 17.73
C ASP A 414 -20.41 -39.10 17.80
N GLY A 415 -20.23 -37.94 18.43
CA GLY A 415 -18.94 -37.31 18.70
C GLY A 415 -18.31 -36.64 17.48
N ASP A 416 -19.09 -36.20 16.51
CA ASP A 416 -18.62 -35.45 15.35
C ASP A 416 -18.34 -33.97 15.69
N GLY A 417 -18.92 -33.49 16.81
CA GLY A 417 -18.78 -32.16 17.37
C GLY A 417 -19.93 -31.19 17.05
N LEU A 418 -21.01 -31.67 16.44
CA LEU A 418 -22.34 -31.06 16.49
C LEU A 418 -23.11 -31.63 17.69
N SER A 419 -24.05 -30.86 18.27
CA SER A 419 -24.99 -31.40 19.26
C SER A 419 -26.21 -32.02 18.58
N ASP A 420 -26.86 -33.00 19.24
CA ASP A 420 -28.14 -33.61 18.82
C ASP A 420 -29.21 -32.55 18.45
N ALA A 421 -29.11 -31.35 19.04
CA ALA A 421 -30.00 -30.23 18.75
C ALA A 421 -29.62 -29.45 17.48
N GLN A 422 -28.32 -29.27 17.21
CA GLN A 422 -27.82 -28.66 15.96
C GLN A 422 -28.09 -29.58 14.78
N GLU A 423 -27.89 -30.89 14.95
CA GLU A 423 -28.15 -31.88 13.91
C GLU A 423 -29.63 -31.93 13.53
N ALA A 424 -30.52 -31.79 14.52
CA ALA A 424 -31.96 -31.66 14.26
C ALA A 424 -32.33 -30.39 13.47
N ASP A 425 -31.56 -29.30 13.61
CA ASP A 425 -31.77 -28.05 12.88
C ASP A 425 -31.16 -28.12 11.46
N LEU A 426 -30.05 -28.84 11.30
CA LEU A 426 -29.34 -29.07 10.03
C LEU A 426 -29.98 -30.19 9.18
N GLY A 427 -30.70 -31.11 9.80
CA GLY A 427 -31.31 -32.27 9.14
C GLY A 427 -30.43 -33.51 9.10
N THR A 428 -29.32 -33.51 9.84
CA THR A 428 -28.37 -34.62 9.98
C THR A 428 -28.81 -35.66 11.04
N ASP A 429 -28.21 -36.85 11.06
CA ASP A 429 -28.54 -37.93 12.02
C ASP A 429 -27.65 -37.86 13.27
N PRO A 430 -28.21 -37.58 14.47
CA PRO A 430 -27.45 -37.50 15.73
C PRO A 430 -26.63 -38.70 16.14
N THR A 431 -26.79 -39.82 15.45
CA THR A 431 -26.09 -41.06 15.76
C THR A 431 -25.07 -41.45 14.71
N ASP A 432 -24.90 -40.64 13.67
CA ASP A 432 -24.04 -40.89 12.53
C ASP A 432 -23.24 -39.66 12.11
N ARG A 433 -21.92 -39.73 12.35
CA ARG A 433 -21.01 -38.59 12.18
C ARG A 433 -20.90 -38.04 10.75
N ASP A 434 -21.46 -38.76 9.79
CA ASP A 434 -21.31 -38.66 8.33
C ASP A 434 -22.65 -39.12 7.75
N THR A 435 -23.63 -38.20 7.76
CA THR A 435 -25.04 -38.48 7.55
C THR A 435 -25.34 -39.03 6.16
N ASP A 436 -24.57 -38.62 5.16
CA ASP A 436 -24.76 -39.00 3.75
C ASP A 436 -23.74 -40.02 3.21
N ASP A 437 -22.87 -40.53 4.10
CA ASP A 437 -21.88 -41.59 3.86
C ASP A 437 -20.83 -41.22 2.79
N ASP A 438 -20.45 -39.96 2.68
CA ASP A 438 -19.50 -39.48 1.67
C ASP A 438 -18.03 -39.40 2.14
N HIS A 439 -17.79 -39.75 3.42
CA HIS A 439 -16.51 -39.77 4.15
C HIS A 439 -16.08 -38.45 4.77
N TYR A 440 -16.90 -37.40 4.69
CA TYR A 440 -16.71 -36.17 5.45
C TYR A 440 -17.64 -36.18 6.68
N TRP A 441 -17.22 -35.53 7.77
CA TRP A 441 -18.07 -35.47 8.95
C TRP A 441 -19.01 -34.28 8.85
N ASP A 442 -20.25 -34.42 9.31
CA ASP A 442 -21.29 -33.38 9.19
C ASP A 442 -20.80 -32.01 9.67
N ARG A 443 -20.09 -31.99 10.81
CA ARG A 443 -19.44 -30.78 11.34
C ARG A 443 -18.45 -30.12 10.36
N ASP A 444 -17.62 -30.90 9.69
CA ASP A 444 -16.56 -30.41 8.81
C ASP A 444 -17.14 -29.81 7.53
N GLU A 445 -18.25 -30.37 7.05
CA GLU A 445 -19.03 -29.88 5.90
C GLU A 445 -19.73 -28.56 6.24
N VAL A 446 -20.43 -28.52 7.37
CA VAL A 446 -21.06 -27.28 7.88
C VAL A 446 -20.02 -26.17 8.09
N THR A 447 -18.82 -26.51 8.57
CA THR A 447 -17.72 -25.56 8.75
C THR A 447 -17.18 -25.05 7.41
N SER A 448 -17.20 -25.89 6.39
CA SER A 448 -16.73 -25.59 5.02
C SER A 448 -17.82 -24.94 4.16
N GLY A 449 -19.07 -24.90 4.65
CA GLY A 449 -20.21 -24.28 3.98
C GLY A 449 -20.90 -25.17 2.95
N THR A 450 -20.63 -26.49 2.96
CA THR A 450 -21.29 -27.49 2.12
C THR A 450 -22.47 -28.14 2.87
N ASP A 451 -23.37 -28.82 2.15
CA ASP A 451 -24.58 -29.47 2.71
C ASP A 451 -24.28 -30.90 3.22
N PRO A 452 -24.27 -31.15 4.55
CA PRO A 452 -23.95 -32.46 5.14
C PRO A 452 -25.02 -33.55 4.92
N THR A 453 -25.98 -33.27 4.05
CA THR A 453 -27.05 -34.22 3.68
C THR A 453 -27.04 -34.55 2.18
N ASP A 454 -26.09 -33.97 1.43
CA ASP A 454 -25.91 -34.19 0.01
C ASP A 454 -24.49 -34.70 -0.28
N SER A 455 -24.37 -36.03 -0.43
CA SER A 455 -23.13 -36.76 -0.77
C SER A 455 -22.38 -36.31 -2.04
N THR A 456 -22.91 -35.31 -2.75
CA THR A 456 -22.27 -34.69 -3.93
C THR A 456 -21.77 -33.26 -3.69
N ASP A 457 -22.00 -32.72 -2.48
CA ASP A 457 -21.62 -31.40 -2.00
C ASP A 457 -20.71 -31.52 -0.77
N TYR A 458 -19.42 -31.78 -1.01
CA TYR A 458 -18.43 -32.00 0.04
C TYR A 458 -17.24 -31.04 -0.02
N PRO A 459 -16.52 -30.88 1.10
CA PRO A 459 -15.29 -30.09 1.16
C PRO A 459 -14.25 -30.63 0.17
N HIS A 460 -13.63 -29.72 -0.59
CA HIS A 460 -12.64 -30.05 -1.63
C HIS A 460 -13.22 -30.89 -2.77
N ARG A 461 -14.44 -30.53 -3.23
CA ARG A 461 -15.01 -31.05 -4.47
C ARG A 461 -14.03 -30.87 -5.63
N ASP A 462 -13.80 -31.94 -6.38
CA ASP A 462 -12.93 -32.06 -7.55
C ASP A 462 -13.79 -32.81 -8.59
N SER A 463 -14.53 -32.06 -9.41
CA SER A 463 -15.61 -32.64 -10.23
C SER A 463 -15.08 -33.54 -11.34
N ASP A 464 -13.87 -33.29 -11.80
CA ASP A 464 -13.28 -33.93 -12.96
C ASP A 464 -12.17 -34.94 -12.57
N GLY A 465 -11.73 -34.93 -11.31
CA GLY A 465 -10.82 -35.88 -10.70
C GLY A 465 -9.35 -35.61 -11.01
N ASP A 466 -8.99 -34.36 -11.29
CA ASP A 466 -7.67 -33.96 -11.77
C ASP A 466 -6.69 -33.57 -10.65
N LYS A 467 -7.19 -33.51 -9.40
CA LYS A 467 -6.55 -33.18 -8.12
C LYS A 467 -6.49 -31.69 -7.76
N TYR A 468 -7.08 -30.82 -8.54
CA TYR A 468 -7.40 -29.46 -8.13
C TYR A 468 -8.83 -29.42 -7.61
N THR A 469 -9.13 -28.50 -6.70
CA THR A 469 -10.52 -28.37 -6.23
C THR A 469 -11.29 -27.46 -7.17
N ASP A 470 -12.60 -27.66 -7.29
CA ASP A 470 -13.49 -26.81 -8.08
C ASP A 470 -13.32 -25.32 -7.72
N LEU A 471 -12.98 -25.03 -6.45
CA LEU A 471 -12.69 -23.68 -5.96
C LEU A 471 -11.36 -23.14 -6.52
N ASP A 472 -10.31 -23.95 -6.54
CA ASP A 472 -8.99 -23.55 -7.08
C ASP A 472 -9.14 -23.22 -8.58
N GLU A 473 -9.89 -24.02 -9.32
CA GLU A 473 -10.14 -23.82 -10.75
C GLU A 473 -11.01 -22.59 -11.02
N LEU A 474 -12.06 -22.37 -10.21
CA LEU A 474 -12.88 -21.16 -10.33
C LEU A 474 -12.10 -19.88 -9.99
N GLU A 475 -11.19 -19.92 -9.02
CA GLU A 475 -10.30 -18.80 -8.67
C GLU A 475 -9.31 -18.48 -9.79
N HIS A 476 -8.88 -19.50 -10.54
CA HIS A 476 -7.93 -19.39 -11.65
C HIS A 476 -8.61 -19.40 -13.02
N GLY A 477 -9.93 -19.23 -13.09
CA GLY A 477 -10.67 -19.06 -14.34
C GLY A 477 -10.75 -20.29 -15.26
N THR A 478 -10.42 -21.48 -14.78
CA THR A 478 -10.51 -22.75 -15.54
C THR A 478 -11.83 -23.48 -15.30
N ASP A 479 -12.22 -24.43 -16.16
CA ASP A 479 -13.50 -25.18 -16.04
C ASP A 479 -13.38 -26.35 -15.07
N PRO A 480 -14.05 -26.34 -13.90
CA PRO A 480 -13.99 -27.42 -12.91
C PRO A 480 -14.47 -28.80 -13.37
N GLN A 481 -14.99 -28.91 -14.59
CA GLN A 481 -15.48 -30.15 -15.19
C GLN A 481 -14.58 -30.70 -16.30
N ASP A 482 -13.48 -30.03 -16.65
CA ASP A 482 -12.56 -30.48 -17.69
C ASP A 482 -11.25 -31.03 -17.09
N PRO A 483 -11.07 -32.36 -17.00
CA PRO A 483 -9.91 -33.00 -16.33
C PRO A 483 -8.57 -32.81 -17.06
N THR A 484 -8.57 -31.96 -18.09
CA THR A 484 -7.42 -31.58 -18.89
C THR A 484 -7.10 -30.09 -18.82
N GLU A 485 -7.82 -29.31 -18.01
CA GLU A 485 -7.62 -27.88 -17.81
C GLU A 485 -7.28 -27.61 -16.33
N TYR A 486 -5.99 -27.38 -16.05
CA TYR A 486 -5.52 -27.14 -14.68
C TYR A 486 -5.55 -25.65 -14.34
N PRO A 487 -5.57 -25.22 -13.07
CA PRO A 487 -5.41 -23.82 -12.69
C PRO A 487 -4.17 -23.11 -13.28
N SER A 488 -3.13 -23.86 -13.67
CA SER A 488 -1.94 -23.36 -14.37
C SER A 488 -2.12 -23.11 -15.87
N ASP A 489 -3.24 -23.56 -16.43
CA ASP A 489 -3.59 -23.47 -17.84
C ASP A 489 -4.43 -22.22 -18.15
N HIS A 490 -4.66 -21.34 -17.17
CA HIS A 490 -5.29 -20.04 -17.37
C HIS A 490 -4.55 -19.25 -18.48
N ASP A 491 -5.32 -18.82 -19.47
CA ASP A 491 -4.90 -18.13 -20.69
C ASP A 491 -5.88 -16.96 -20.88
N SER A 492 -5.53 -15.83 -20.26
CA SER A 492 -6.38 -14.65 -20.08
C SER A 492 -6.78 -14.00 -21.42
N ASP A 493 -5.96 -14.11 -22.45
CA ASP A 493 -6.19 -13.51 -23.76
C ASP A 493 -6.58 -14.51 -24.87
N GLY A 494 -6.45 -15.82 -24.60
CA GLY A 494 -6.85 -16.92 -25.46
C GLY A 494 -5.90 -17.15 -26.64
N ASP A 495 -4.63 -16.81 -26.53
CA ASP A 495 -3.63 -16.97 -27.59
C ASP A 495 -2.91 -18.34 -27.61
N LYS A 496 -3.19 -19.18 -26.59
CA LYS A 496 -2.63 -20.52 -26.32
C LYS A 496 -1.23 -20.52 -25.71
N LEU A 497 -0.84 -19.42 -25.11
CA LEU A 497 0.19 -19.30 -24.10
C LEU A 497 -0.52 -19.10 -22.75
N THR A 498 -0.01 -19.69 -21.66
CA THR A 498 -0.67 -19.54 -20.35
C THR A 498 -0.14 -18.29 -19.64
N ASP A 499 -0.92 -17.65 -18.77
CA ASP A 499 -0.51 -16.44 -18.03
C ASP A 499 0.83 -16.63 -17.29
N ASP A 500 1.01 -17.82 -16.70
CA ASP A 500 2.25 -18.20 -16.03
C ASP A 500 3.43 -18.27 -17.01
N ARG A 501 3.17 -18.74 -18.23
CA ARG A 501 4.17 -18.84 -19.28
C ARG A 501 4.51 -17.47 -19.85
N GLU A 502 3.53 -16.60 -20.00
CA GLU A 502 3.67 -15.24 -20.51
C GLU A 502 4.51 -14.40 -19.56
N ARG A 503 4.17 -14.40 -18.26
CA ARG A 503 5.02 -13.81 -17.21
C ARG A 503 6.45 -14.35 -17.22
N ALA A 504 6.63 -15.63 -17.55
CA ALA A 504 7.96 -16.26 -17.57
C ALA A 504 8.79 -15.90 -18.82
N ILE A 505 8.15 -15.51 -19.93
CA ILE A 505 8.85 -15.10 -21.15
C ILE A 505 8.82 -13.60 -21.40
N GLY A 506 8.07 -12.84 -20.59
CA GLY A 506 8.00 -11.38 -20.64
C GLY A 506 6.95 -10.83 -21.60
N THR A 507 5.93 -11.62 -21.95
CA THR A 507 4.75 -11.19 -22.70
C THR A 507 3.61 -10.79 -21.75
N ASP A 508 2.66 -9.98 -22.22
CA ASP A 508 1.51 -9.53 -21.42
C ASP A 508 0.37 -10.57 -21.45
N PRO A 509 -0.03 -11.15 -20.30
CA PRO A 509 -1.10 -12.17 -20.27
C PRO A 509 -2.46 -11.72 -20.80
N THR A 510 -2.67 -10.43 -20.97
CA THR A 510 -3.95 -9.87 -21.42
C THR A 510 -3.93 -9.41 -22.88
N GLU A 511 -2.79 -9.54 -23.58
CA GLU A 511 -2.61 -9.12 -24.96
C GLU A 511 -2.06 -10.22 -25.86
N ARG A 512 -2.90 -10.68 -26.80
CA ARG A 512 -2.60 -11.84 -27.67
C ARG A 512 -1.39 -11.69 -28.60
N ASP A 513 -0.77 -10.53 -28.65
CA ASP A 513 0.29 -10.10 -29.58
C ASP A 513 1.05 -8.96 -28.91
N THR A 514 1.95 -9.30 -27.98
CA THR A 514 2.65 -8.34 -27.12
C THR A 514 3.50 -7.36 -27.92
N ASP A 515 4.08 -7.79 -29.04
CA ASP A 515 4.97 -6.95 -29.84
C ASP A 515 4.28 -6.27 -31.05
N GLY A 516 3.00 -6.56 -31.26
CA GLY A 516 2.13 -5.91 -32.23
C GLY A 516 2.50 -6.18 -33.68
N ASP A 517 3.26 -7.23 -33.98
CA ASP A 517 3.74 -7.55 -35.33
C ASP A 517 2.72 -8.34 -36.18
N GLY A 518 1.58 -8.69 -35.57
CA GLY A 518 0.48 -9.42 -36.17
C GLY A 518 0.55 -10.94 -36.00
N TYR A 519 1.50 -11.46 -35.21
CA TYR A 519 1.61 -12.86 -34.84
C TYR A 519 1.33 -13.04 -33.34
N TRP A 520 0.43 -13.96 -33.00
CA TRP A 520 0.11 -14.17 -31.58
C TRP A 520 1.27 -14.78 -30.79
N ASP A 521 1.43 -14.39 -29.52
CA ASP A 521 2.58 -14.78 -28.70
C ASP A 521 2.69 -16.30 -28.53
N GLY A 522 1.56 -16.97 -28.38
CA GLY A 522 1.46 -18.43 -28.35
C GLY A 522 1.90 -19.11 -29.65
N ASP A 523 1.66 -18.49 -30.81
CA ASP A 523 2.07 -19.00 -32.13
C ASP A 523 3.56 -18.72 -32.41
N GLU A 524 4.05 -17.56 -31.99
CA GLU A 524 5.44 -17.12 -31.99
C GLU A 524 6.32 -18.09 -31.18
N TRP A 525 5.96 -18.28 -29.90
CA TRP A 525 6.64 -19.15 -28.97
C TRP A 525 6.68 -20.59 -29.45
N ARG A 526 5.53 -21.10 -29.94
CA ARG A 526 5.44 -22.46 -30.51
C ARG A 526 6.29 -22.64 -31.76
N SER A 527 6.46 -21.57 -32.53
CA SER A 527 7.29 -21.56 -33.74
C SER A 527 8.79 -21.34 -33.42
N GLY A 528 9.14 -21.12 -32.15
CA GLY A 528 10.51 -20.88 -31.69
C GLY A 528 11.02 -19.48 -31.99
N HIS A 529 10.11 -18.53 -32.22
CA HIS A 529 10.40 -17.11 -32.34
C HIS A 529 10.23 -16.43 -30.98
N ASP A 530 10.77 -15.22 -30.88
CA ASP A 530 10.76 -14.43 -29.64
C ASP A 530 9.54 -13.49 -29.70
N PRO A 531 8.48 -13.73 -28.92
CA PRO A 531 7.24 -12.96 -29.01
C PRO A 531 7.32 -11.54 -28.45
N THR A 532 8.51 -11.15 -27.97
CA THR A 532 8.79 -9.79 -27.48
C THR A 532 9.51 -8.95 -28.54
N ILE A 533 9.68 -9.47 -29.77
CA ILE A 533 10.51 -8.88 -30.81
C ILE A 533 9.81 -8.95 -32.18
N PRO A 534 9.35 -7.80 -32.72
CA PRO A 534 8.58 -7.77 -33.96
C PRO A 534 9.31 -8.40 -35.13
N ARG A 535 8.66 -9.30 -35.86
CA ARG A 535 9.22 -9.89 -37.09
C ARG A 535 9.29 -8.86 -38.19
N GLN A 536 10.54 -8.53 -38.56
CA GLN A 536 10.80 -7.79 -39.78
C GLN A 536 10.32 -8.56 -41.01
N SER A 537 9.35 -8.00 -41.73
CA SER A 537 8.99 -8.45 -43.07
C SER A 537 10.25 -8.53 -43.94
N PRO A 538 10.49 -9.63 -44.70
CA PRO A 538 11.63 -9.69 -45.59
C PRO A 538 11.53 -8.55 -46.62
N PRO A 539 12.64 -7.89 -46.98
CA PRO A 539 12.62 -6.79 -47.91
C PRO A 539 11.98 -7.25 -49.22
N ILE A 540 10.90 -6.57 -49.62
CA ILE A 540 10.25 -6.75 -50.90
C ILE A 540 11.33 -6.55 -51.96
N SER A 541 11.76 -7.65 -52.57
CA SER A 541 12.75 -7.59 -53.64
C SER A 541 12.10 -6.90 -54.86
N PRO A 542 12.81 -5.93 -55.49
CA PRO A 542 12.26 -5.07 -56.54
C PRO A 542 11.88 -5.80 -57.83
#